data_AF-A0A3N6HZZ2-F1
#
_entry.id   AF-A0A3N6HZZ2-F1
#
_cell.length_a   1.000
_cell.length_b   1.000
_cell.length_c   1.000
_cell.angle_alpha   90.00
_cell.angle_beta   90.00
_cell.angle_gamma   90.00
#
_symmetry.space_group_name_H-M   'P 1'
#
loop_
_entity.id
_entity.type
_entity.pdbx_description
1 polymer ?
#
loop_
_entity_poly.entity_id
_entity_poly.type
_entity_poly.pdbx_seq_one_letter_code
_entity_poly.pdbx_strand_id
1 'polypeptide(L)'
;MATVYQRCKSDPKVTTYPCDKPRCGHSWTVRYREPGGRTARQREKTFAKKTGPDGADAFAAKVETDKGMMVYIDPDAGKITVRVYVEDWLERRIIGDGTYNNYKGFIDNHLVPRLGRKTLAGVTKRDIEHFKAAISKELAASTVYDRMKMVKHIFWSAKEEKRIQEDPTKDVKNAPGSRAVDEDEIPSLDEVRLLHQHMSPQYKLTVWLQAGVGMRVSEALAFHVGCLRNDMIRIRWQISAKAHRDDCRTRLVPLKHREEGEYRDVPVAPFICTEIDGHEKLWAPIPITFRDKAGKARQVDVFFAPRERGKGTMPTANTYSYHFRKACVAAGLVDVEGKPKYHPHSLRHFFASTALAAGIPIHEVSRWLGHKSITTTVDIYGHLVPEAWDRCRAIMQTAFEPAA
;
A
#
# COMPACT_ATOMS: atom_id res chain seq x y z
N MET A 1 -8.06 38.11 -22.93
CA MET A 1 -9.17 37.91 -23.88
C MET A 1 -8.65 37.30 -25.17
N ALA A 2 -9.36 36.28 -25.67
CA ALA A 2 -9.11 35.68 -26.96
C ALA A 2 -9.52 36.63 -28.09
N THR A 3 -8.76 36.64 -29.17
CA THR A 3 -8.97 37.51 -30.33
C THR A 3 -9.13 36.66 -31.59
N VAL A 4 -10.20 36.90 -32.35
CA VAL A 4 -10.52 36.15 -33.58
C VAL A 4 -10.24 37.02 -34.80
N TYR A 5 -9.44 36.54 -35.75
CA TYR A 5 -9.07 37.28 -36.96
C TYR A 5 -8.72 36.36 -38.13
N GLN A 6 -8.66 36.86 -39.37
CA GLN A 6 -8.21 36.10 -40.55
C GLN A 6 -6.74 36.41 -40.87
N ARG A 7 -5.93 35.40 -41.22
CA ARG A 7 -4.54 35.59 -41.69
C ARG A 7 -4.48 35.72 -43.22
N CYS A 8 -3.91 36.81 -43.74
CA CYS A 8 -3.66 36.97 -45.17
C CYS A 8 -2.28 36.42 -45.56
N LYS A 9 -2.17 35.65 -46.65
CA LYS A 9 -0.88 35.12 -47.16
C LYS A 9 -0.07 36.10 -47.99
N SER A 10 -0.62 37.25 -48.40
CA SER A 10 -0.01 38.12 -49.43
C SER A 10 0.90 39.24 -48.90
N ASP A 11 1.18 39.31 -47.60
CA ASP A 11 2.15 40.26 -47.04
C ASP A 11 3.22 39.52 -46.22
N PRO A 12 4.42 39.28 -46.76
CA PRO A 12 5.50 38.61 -46.05
C PRO A 12 6.05 39.41 -44.86
N LYS A 13 5.72 40.71 -44.74
CA LYS A 13 6.17 41.57 -43.62
C LYS A 13 5.16 41.63 -42.47
N VAL A 14 3.90 41.24 -42.68
CA VAL A 14 2.83 41.38 -41.69
C VAL A 14 2.08 40.06 -41.50
N THR A 15 2.75 39.06 -40.91
CA THR A 15 2.17 37.74 -40.59
C THR A 15 1.23 37.74 -39.37
N THR A 16 1.01 38.91 -38.77
CA THR A 16 0.33 39.10 -37.48
C THR A 16 -0.93 39.97 -37.51
N TYR A 17 -1.28 40.62 -38.63
CA TYR A 17 -2.47 41.49 -38.70
C TYR A 17 -3.70 40.81 -39.34
N PRO A 18 -4.92 41.15 -38.87
CA PRO A 18 -6.18 40.77 -39.50
C PRO A 18 -6.24 41.20 -40.98
N CYS A 19 -6.79 40.35 -41.83
CA CYS A 19 -7.11 40.73 -43.21
C CYS A 19 -8.28 41.73 -43.24
N ASP A 20 -8.06 42.93 -43.77
CA ASP A 20 -9.10 43.99 -43.87
C ASP A 20 -10.03 43.83 -45.09
N LYS A 21 -9.91 42.74 -45.87
CA LYS A 21 -10.74 42.54 -47.07
C LYS A 21 -12.13 41.98 -46.70
N PRO A 22 -13.24 42.60 -47.16
CA PRO A 22 -14.60 42.26 -46.73
C PRO A 22 -15.09 40.85 -47.11
N ARG A 23 -14.44 40.18 -48.08
CA ARG A 23 -14.67 38.77 -48.43
C ARG A 23 -13.35 38.08 -48.71
N CYS A 24 -12.72 37.60 -47.66
CA CYS A 24 -11.46 36.87 -47.76
C CYS A 24 -11.67 35.40 -47.41
N GLY A 25 -11.36 34.48 -48.34
CA GLY A 25 -11.53 33.03 -48.15
C GLY A 25 -10.51 32.37 -47.22
N HIS A 26 -9.82 33.14 -46.38
CA HIS A 26 -8.77 32.63 -45.50
C HIS A 26 -9.32 32.04 -44.21
N SER A 27 -8.56 31.11 -43.65
CA SER A 27 -8.84 30.49 -42.36
C SER A 27 -8.86 31.53 -41.23
N TRP A 28 -9.81 31.37 -40.33
CA TRP A 28 -9.94 32.14 -39.09
C TRP A 28 -8.93 31.65 -38.06
N THR A 29 -8.31 32.55 -37.32
CA THR A 29 -7.33 32.26 -36.27
C THR A 29 -7.83 32.84 -34.96
N VAL A 30 -7.84 32.03 -33.91
CA VAL A 30 -8.08 32.47 -32.53
C VAL A 30 -6.74 32.54 -31.82
N ARG A 31 -6.33 33.74 -31.42
CA ARG A 31 -5.17 33.98 -30.57
C ARG A 31 -5.63 34.20 -29.14
N TYR A 32 -5.06 33.49 -28.19
CA TYR A 32 -5.41 33.62 -26.78
C TYR A 32 -4.19 33.40 -25.89
N ARG A 33 -4.23 33.93 -24.66
CA ARG A 33 -3.23 33.65 -23.62
C ARG A 33 -3.77 32.65 -22.62
N GLU A 34 -2.90 31.79 -22.12
CA GLU A 34 -3.20 30.89 -21.00
C GLU A 34 -3.53 31.67 -19.72
N PRO A 35 -4.17 31.03 -18.72
CA PRO A 35 -4.25 31.57 -17.36
C PRO A 35 -2.86 31.91 -16.80
N GLY A 36 -2.71 33.02 -16.07
CA GLY A 36 -1.42 33.47 -15.52
C GLY A 36 -1.03 34.91 -15.87
N GLY A 37 -1.90 35.65 -16.57
CA GLY A 37 -1.70 37.09 -16.84
C GLY A 37 -0.74 37.37 -17.99
N ARG A 38 0.03 38.47 -17.91
CA ARG A 38 0.87 38.96 -19.03
C ARG A 38 2.08 38.08 -19.34
N THR A 39 2.53 37.28 -18.38
CA THR A 39 3.62 36.30 -18.54
C THR A 39 3.15 34.96 -19.09
N ALA A 40 1.84 34.73 -19.15
CA ALA A 40 1.28 33.49 -19.66
C ALA A 40 1.51 33.32 -21.16
N ARG A 41 1.73 32.07 -21.58
CA ARG A 41 2.04 31.70 -22.95
C ARG A 41 0.89 32.10 -23.88
N GLN A 42 1.24 32.59 -25.07
CA GLN A 42 0.28 32.88 -26.13
C GLN A 42 0.14 31.66 -27.05
N ARG A 43 -1.10 31.32 -27.37
CA ARG A 43 -1.45 30.22 -28.29
C ARG A 43 -2.31 30.75 -29.44
N GLU A 44 -2.24 30.05 -30.56
CA GLU A 44 -3.03 30.31 -31.75
C GLU A 44 -3.64 29.00 -32.27
N LYS A 45 -4.88 29.05 -32.73
CA LYS A 45 -5.55 27.91 -33.39
C LYS A 45 -6.34 28.40 -34.60
N THR A 46 -6.24 27.68 -35.72
CA THR A 46 -6.91 28.02 -36.98
C THR A 46 -8.19 27.19 -37.19
N PHE A 47 -9.16 27.79 -37.88
CA PHE A 47 -10.50 27.27 -38.13
C PHE A 47 -10.94 27.64 -39.55
N ALA A 48 -11.76 26.80 -40.18
CA ALA A 48 -12.28 27.06 -41.52
C ALA A 48 -13.44 28.09 -41.53
N LYS A 49 -14.26 28.11 -40.47
CA LYS A 49 -15.44 28.97 -40.34
C LYS A 49 -15.31 29.90 -39.13
N LYS A 50 -15.87 31.11 -39.22
CA LYS A 50 -15.96 32.05 -38.09
C LYS A 50 -17.01 31.61 -37.08
N THR A 51 -18.22 31.36 -37.57
CA THR A 51 -19.43 31.10 -36.80
C THR A 51 -19.81 29.61 -36.86
N GLY A 52 -20.72 29.20 -35.97
CA GLY A 52 -21.19 27.82 -35.82
C GLY A 52 -20.54 27.10 -34.62
N PRO A 53 -21.01 25.89 -34.28
CA PRO A 53 -20.55 25.14 -33.10
C PRO A 53 -19.04 24.86 -33.11
N ASP A 54 -18.48 24.57 -34.28
CA ASP A 54 -17.06 24.30 -34.49
C ASP A 54 -16.29 25.53 -35.03
N GLY A 55 -16.91 26.71 -34.99
CA GLY A 55 -16.35 27.96 -35.50
C GLY A 55 -15.35 28.63 -34.54
N ALA A 56 -14.56 29.55 -35.07
CA ALA A 56 -13.59 30.33 -34.31
C ALA A 56 -14.21 31.10 -33.13
N ASP A 57 -15.40 31.68 -33.29
CA ASP A 57 -16.09 32.45 -32.24
C ASP A 57 -16.53 31.54 -31.07
N ALA A 58 -17.08 30.36 -31.37
CA ALA A 58 -17.48 29.38 -30.36
C ALA A 58 -16.28 28.87 -29.56
N PHE A 59 -15.15 28.61 -30.22
CA PHE A 59 -13.91 28.24 -29.53
C PHE A 59 -13.36 29.38 -28.66
N ALA A 60 -13.34 30.61 -29.16
CA ALA A 60 -12.89 31.78 -28.41
C ALA A 60 -13.75 32.00 -27.16
N ALA A 61 -15.07 31.93 -27.29
CA ALA A 61 -16.02 32.00 -26.19
C ALA A 61 -15.76 30.89 -25.16
N LYS A 62 -15.69 29.62 -25.60
CA LYS A 62 -15.37 28.47 -24.74
C LYS A 62 -14.08 28.69 -23.95
N VAL A 63 -13.00 29.13 -24.60
CA VAL A 63 -11.71 29.33 -23.95
C VAL A 63 -11.78 30.43 -22.89
N GLU A 64 -12.50 31.52 -23.12
CA GLU A 64 -12.67 32.58 -22.10
C GLU A 64 -13.60 32.13 -20.97
N THR A 65 -14.67 31.37 -21.27
CA THR A 65 -15.52 30.74 -20.25
C THR A 65 -14.73 29.77 -19.38
N ASP A 66 -13.93 28.89 -19.98
CA ASP A 66 -13.09 27.92 -19.28
C ASP A 66 -12.07 28.63 -18.37
N LYS A 67 -11.52 29.77 -18.81
CA LYS A 67 -10.63 30.61 -17.97
C LYS A 67 -11.40 31.25 -16.81
N GLY A 68 -12.57 31.83 -17.08
CA GLY A 68 -13.40 32.49 -16.07
C GLY A 68 -13.89 31.53 -14.99
N MET A 69 -14.24 30.30 -15.37
CA MET A 69 -14.61 29.21 -14.45
C MET A 69 -13.40 28.51 -13.80
N MET A 70 -12.17 28.91 -14.13
CA MET A 70 -10.92 28.28 -13.67
C MET A 70 -10.78 26.78 -14.03
N VAL A 71 -11.47 26.33 -15.08
CA VAL A 71 -11.46 24.94 -15.60
C VAL A 71 -10.60 24.78 -16.85
N TYR A 72 -9.89 25.82 -17.29
CA TYR A 72 -8.98 25.76 -18.41
C TYR A 72 -7.88 24.70 -18.19
N ILE A 73 -7.70 23.84 -19.19
CA ILE A 73 -6.69 22.78 -19.27
C ILE A 73 -5.80 23.10 -20.47
N ASP A 74 -4.48 23.12 -20.27
CA ASP A 74 -3.54 23.28 -21.39
C ASP A 74 -3.68 22.06 -22.33
N PRO A 75 -4.02 22.26 -23.62
CA PRO A 75 -4.15 21.17 -24.59
C PRO A 75 -2.88 20.33 -24.78
N ASP A 76 -1.70 20.86 -24.42
CA ASP A 76 -0.44 20.12 -24.49
C ASP A 76 -0.08 19.42 -23.18
N ALA A 77 -0.69 19.78 -22.04
CA ALA A 77 -0.32 19.24 -20.73
C ALA A 77 -0.53 17.73 -20.61
N GLY A 78 -1.53 17.20 -21.32
CA GLY A 78 -1.84 15.78 -21.41
C GLY A 78 -1.08 15.02 -22.50
N LYS A 79 -0.24 15.69 -23.32
CA LYS A 79 0.56 15.05 -24.39
C LYS A 79 1.79 14.32 -23.86
N ILE A 80 2.17 14.55 -22.60
CA ILE A 80 3.17 13.74 -21.92
C ILE A 80 2.73 12.27 -21.91
N THR A 81 3.68 11.37 -22.12
CA THR A 81 3.39 9.94 -22.10
C THR A 81 3.13 9.47 -20.68
N VAL A 82 2.33 8.40 -20.55
CA VAL A 82 2.08 7.76 -19.25
C VAL A 82 3.40 7.37 -18.59
N ARG A 83 4.38 6.85 -19.35
CA ARG A 83 5.71 6.50 -18.82
C ARG A 83 6.38 7.67 -18.09
N VAL A 84 6.54 8.80 -18.77
CA VAL A 84 7.26 9.95 -18.20
C VAL A 84 6.49 10.50 -16.99
N TYR A 85 5.16 10.53 -17.07
CA TYR A 85 4.34 10.99 -15.95
C TYR A 85 4.44 10.09 -14.72
N VAL A 86 4.38 8.75 -14.88
CA VAL A 86 4.41 7.84 -13.72
C VAL A 86 5.77 7.76 -13.05
N GLU A 87 6.86 7.95 -13.80
CA GLU A 87 8.22 8.07 -13.27
C GLU A 87 8.33 9.31 -12.37
N ASP A 88 7.97 10.48 -12.89
CA ASP A 88 7.93 11.75 -12.13
C ASP A 88 6.94 11.69 -10.95
N TRP A 89 5.75 11.09 -11.16
CA TRP A 89 4.77 10.88 -10.09
C TRP A 89 5.34 10.05 -8.95
N LEU A 90 6.08 8.97 -9.26
CA LEU A 90 6.67 8.08 -8.25
C LEU A 90 7.80 8.75 -7.48
N GLU A 91 8.66 9.52 -8.15
CA GLU A 91 9.77 10.25 -7.53
C GLU A 91 9.31 11.29 -6.50
N ARG A 92 8.17 11.94 -6.77
CA ARG A 92 7.57 12.92 -5.84
C ARG A 92 6.90 12.28 -4.61
N ARG A 93 6.80 10.94 -4.50
CA ARG A 93 6.10 10.28 -3.38
C ARG A 93 7.01 10.11 -2.17
N ILE A 94 6.52 10.58 -1.02
CA ILE A 94 7.09 10.27 0.30
C ILE A 94 6.51 8.93 0.78
N ILE A 95 7.17 7.82 0.42
CA ILE A 95 6.77 6.46 0.77
C ILE A 95 8.00 5.65 1.23
N GLY A 96 7.78 4.62 2.06
CA GLY A 96 8.87 3.75 2.49
C GLY A 96 9.45 2.90 1.36
N ASP A 97 10.74 2.56 1.44
CA ASP A 97 11.52 1.86 0.41
C ASP A 97 10.85 0.58 -0.10
N GLY A 98 10.21 -0.19 0.79
CA GLY A 98 9.47 -1.40 0.41
C GLY A 98 8.31 -1.09 -0.54
N THR A 99 7.53 -0.05 -0.24
CA THR A 99 6.41 0.41 -1.08
C THR A 99 6.93 0.98 -2.40
N TYR A 100 8.00 1.79 -2.35
CA TYR A 100 8.63 2.35 -3.56
C TYR A 100 9.05 1.24 -4.53
N ASN A 101 9.78 0.23 -4.05
CA ASN A 101 10.23 -0.87 -4.87
C ASN A 101 9.06 -1.71 -5.44
N ASN A 102 8.01 -1.92 -4.65
CA ASN A 102 6.83 -2.63 -5.12
C ASN A 102 6.07 -1.84 -6.19
N TYR A 103 5.98 -0.51 -6.05
CA TYR A 103 5.36 0.37 -7.03
C TYR A 103 6.18 0.41 -8.30
N LYS A 104 7.49 0.68 -8.19
CA LYS A 104 8.43 0.70 -9.32
C LYS A 104 8.40 -0.60 -10.11
N GLY A 105 8.52 -1.74 -9.42
CA GLY A 105 8.48 -3.06 -10.05
C GLY A 105 7.17 -3.30 -10.80
N PHE A 106 6.02 -2.89 -10.25
CA PHE A 106 4.76 -3.00 -10.98
C PHE A 106 4.67 -2.05 -12.17
N ILE A 107 5.14 -0.82 -12.01
CA ILE A 107 5.15 0.20 -13.07
C ILE A 107 5.96 -0.33 -14.26
N ASP A 108 7.18 -0.80 -14.01
CA ASP A 108 8.12 -1.27 -15.04
C ASP A 108 7.63 -2.57 -15.72
N ASN A 109 7.10 -3.52 -14.94
CA ASN A 109 6.75 -4.84 -15.46
C ASN A 109 5.34 -4.92 -16.03
N HIS A 110 4.40 -4.09 -15.56
CA HIS A 110 3.00 -4.22 -15.96
C HIS A 110 2.41 -2.96 -16.59
N LEU A 111 2.54 -1.79 -15.94
CA LEU A 111 1.88 -0.56 -16.38
C LEU A 111 2.51 0.02 -17.64
N VAL A 112 3.81 0.27 -17.60
CA VAL A 112 4.57 0.91 -18.67
C VAL A 112 4.60 0.08 -19.96
N PRO A 113 4.78 -1.26 -19.93
CA PRO A 113 4.74 -2.07 -21.14
C PRO A 113 3.40 -1.98 -21.90
N ARG A 114 2.29 -1.76 -21.19
CA ARG A 114 0.93 -1.78 -21.78
C ARG A 114 0.41 -0.38 -22.10
N LEU A 115 0.60 0.58 -21.20
CA LEU A 115 0.04 1.95 -21.32
C LEU A 115 1.11 3.02 -21.48
N GLY A 116 2.38 2.71 -21.22
CA GLY A 116 3.46 3.71 -21.13
C GLY A 116 3.70 4.53 -22.40
N ARG A 117 3.40 3.99 -23.59
CA ARG A 117 3.54 4.69 -24.88
C ARG A 117 2.40 5.67 -25.18
N LYS A 118 1.25 5.50 -24.55
CA LYS A 118 0.11 6.41 -24.73
C LYS A 118 0.37 7.74 -24.02
N THR A 119 -0.20 8.80 -24.55
CA THR A 119 -0.28 10.09 -23.85
C THR A 119 -1.31 10.00 -22.72
N LEU A 120 -1.16 10.79 -21.66
CA LEU A 120 -2.15 10.81 -20.57
C LEU A 120 -3.57 11.10 -21.10
N ALA A 121 -3.69 12.09 -21.99
CA ALA A 121 -4.97 12.44 -22.62
C ALA A 121 -5.51 11.36 -23.59
N GLY A 122 -4.64 10.47 -24.08
CA GLY A 122 -5.00 9.39 -25.00
C GLY A 122 -5.38 8.08 -24.31
N VAL A 123 -5.28 8.00 -22.97
CA VAL A 123 -5.74 6.83 -22.22
C VAL A 123 -7.24 6.90 -22.03
N THR A 124 -7.95 5.87 -22.49
CA THR A 124 -9.41 5.76 -22.36
C THR A 124 -9.80 4.80 -21.25
N LYS A 125 -11.05 4.85 -20.79
CA LYS A 125 -11.60 3.85 -19.86
C LYS A 125 -11.46 2.42 -20.38
N ARG A 126 -11.70 2.21 -21.68
CA ARG A 126 -11.50 0.93 -22.36
C ARG A 126 -10.08 0.41 -22.21
N ASP A 127 -9.08 1.29 -22.30
CA ASP A 127 -7.67 0.91 -22.10
C ASP A 127 -7.39 0.43 -20.68
N ILE A 128 -7.97 1.11 -19.67
CA ILE A 128 -7.85 0.73 -18.26
C ILE A 128 -8.53 -0.62 -17.99
N GLU A 129 -9.69 -0.87 -18.61
CA GLU A 129 -10.40 -2.15 -18.48
C GLU A 129 -9.63 -3.30 -19.15
N HIS A 130 -9.08 -3.09 -20.34
CA HIS A 130 -8.20 -4.07 -20.99
C HIS A 130 -6.93 -4.31 -20.18
N PHE A 131 -6.32 -3.25 -19.63
CA PHE A 131 -5.16 -3.35 -18.74
C PHE A 131 -5.49 -4.21 -17.50
N LYS A 132 -6.60 -3.90 -16.83
CA LYS A 132 -7.09 -4.66 -15.66
C LYS A 132 -7.31 -6.13 -16.03
N ALA A 133 -7.97 -6.40 -17.15
CA ALA A 133 -8.24 -7.77 -17.62
C ALA A 133 -6.94 -8.53 -17.89
N ALA A 134 -5.93 -7.89 -18.47
CA ALA A 134 -4.62 -8.50 -18.72
C ALA A 134 -3.92 -8.87 -17.40
N ILE A 135 -3.79 -7.93 -16.46
CA ILE A 135 -3.11 -8.20 -15.18
C ILE A 135 -3.89 -9.20 -14.30
N SER A 136 -5.21 -9.32 -14.47
CA SER A 136 -6.02 -10.32 -13.76
C SER A 136 -5.78 -11.75 -14.20
N LYS A 137 -5.18 -11.97 -15.38
CA LYS A 137 -4.76 -13.30 -15.84
C LYS A 137 -3.38 -13.70 -15.28
N GLU A 138 -2.60 -12.73 -14.83
CA GLU A 138 -1.20 -12.93 -14.41
C GLU A 138 -1.03 -12.85 -12.89
N LEU A 139 -1.93 -12.15 -12.20
CA LEU A 139 -1.78 -11.81 -10.79
C LEU A 139 -3.01 -12.22 -9.97
N ALA A 140 -2.79 -12.53 -8.70
CA ALA A 140 -3.87 -12.80 -7.75
C ALA A 140 -4.83 -11.61 -7.59
N ALA A 141 -6.11 -11.87 -7.33
CA ALA A 141 -7.16 -10.85 -7.24
C ALA A 141 -6.84 -9.75 -6.22
N SER A 142 -6.29 -10.10 -5.05
CA SER A 142 -5.85 -9.15 -4.03
C SER A 142 -4.72 -8.24 -4.52
N THR A 143 -3.77 -8.80 -5.29
CA THR A 143 -2.70 -8.02 -5.93
C THR A 143 -3.28 -7.06 -6.97
N VAL A 144 -4.20 -7.52 -7.81
CA VAL A 144 -4.88 -6.64 -8.78
C VAL A 144 -5.63 -5.53 -8.08
N TYR A 145 -6.35 -5.82 -6.99
CA TYR A 145 -7.04 -4.82 -6.19
C TYR A 145 -6.10 -3.70 -5.73
N ASP A 146 -4.99 -4.08 -5.08
CA ASP A 146 -4.00 -3.12 -4.57
C ASP A 146 -3.32 -2.31 -5.68
N ARG A 147 -3.00 -2.96 -6.81
CA ARG A 147 -2.34 -2.28 -7.93
C ARG A 147 -3.29 -1.37 -8.69
N MET A 148 -4.56 -1.73 -8.83
CA MET A 148 -5.57 -0.84 -9.42
C MET A 148 -5.84 0.39 -8.55
N LYS A 149 -5.74 0.30 -7.22
CA LYS A 149 -5.76 1.50 -6.35
C LYS A 149 -4.64 2.49 -6.69
N MET A 150 -3.44 1.99 -6.92
CA MET A 150 -2.31 2.82 -7.34
C MET A 150 -2.56 3.46 -8.71
N VAL A 151 -3.01 2.68 -9.71
CA VAL A 151 -3.31 3.20 -11.05
C VAL A 151 -4.41 4.27 -11.00
N LYS A 152 -5.46 4.05 -10.21
CA LYS A 152 -6.50 5.06 -9.97
C LYS A 152 -5.93 6.34 -9.39
N HIS A 153 -5.07 6.24 -8.38
CA HIS A 153 -4.44 7.42 -7.79
C HIS A 153 -3.55 8.16 -8.79
N ILE A 154 -2.83 7.46 -9.68
CA ILE A 154 -2.00 8.10 -10.72
C ILE A 154 -2.87 8.98 -11.64
N PHE A 155 -3.96 8.43 -12.18
CA PHE A 155 -4.81 9.18 -13.11
C PHE A 155 -5.67 10.25 -12.41
N TRP A 156 -6.08 10.00 -11.16
CA TRP A 156 -6.66 11.03 -10.32
C TRP A 156 -5.70 12.19 -10.11
N SER A 157 -4.42 11.93 -9.77
CA SER A 157 -3.39 12.98 -9.65
C SER A 157 -3.21 13.76 -10.97
N ALA A 158 -3.19 13.08 -12.12
CA ALA A 158 -3.08 13.75 -13.41
C ALA A 158 -4.26 14.70 -13.69
N LYS A 159 -5.46 14.34 -13.24
CA LYS A 159 -6.65 15.18 -13.34
C LYS A 159 -6.56 16.40 -12.41
N GLU A 160 -6.18 16.20 -11.16
CA GLU A 160 -6.00 17.30 -10.18
C GLU A 160 -4.91 18.28 -10.61
N GLU A 161 -3.85 17.79 -11.27
CA GLU A 161 -2.81 18.61 -11.91
C GLU A 161 -3.29 19.31 -13.19
N LYS A 162 -4.58 19.17 -13.57
CA LYS A 162 -5.17 19.72 -14.80
C LYS A 162 -4.41 19.32 -16.07
N ARG A 163 -3.84 18.09 -16.11
CA ARG A 163 -3.22 17.52 -17.30
C ARG A 163 -4.23 16.79 -18.19
N ILE A 164 -5.28 16.26 -17.58
CA ILE A 164 -6.39 15.58 -18.26
C ILE A 164 -7.71 16.14 -17.75
N GLN A 165 -8.74 16.13 -18.61
CA GLN A 165 -10.07 16.64 -18.28
C GLN A 165 -10.87 15.64 -17.44
N GLU A 166 -10.78 14.36 -17.80
CA GLU A 166 -11.50 13.27 -17.15
C GLU A 166 -10.52 12.20 -16.68
N ASP A 167 -10.84 11.58 -15.54
CA ASP A 167 -10.08 10.45 -15.03
C ASP A 167 -10.55 9.16 -15.74
N PRO A 168 -9.70 8.53 -16.58
CA PRO A 168 -10.07 7.31 -17.31
C PRO A 168 -10.30 6.10 -16.41
N THR A 169 -9.92 6.17 -15.12
CA THR A 169 -10.12 5.10 -14.15
C THR A 169 -11.41 5.24 -13.36
N LYS A 170 -12.14 6.34 -13.55
CA LYS A 170 -13.42 6.60 -12.91
C LYS A 170 -14.42 5.49 -13.25
N ASP A 171 -15.13 5.02 -12.22
CA ASP A 171 -16.13 3.94 -12.29
C ASP A 171 -15.62 2.59 -12.80
N VAL A 172 -14.30 2.39 -12.94
CA VAL A 172 -13.72 1.07 -13.18
C VAL A 172 -13.87 0.26 -11.90
N LYS A 173 -14.66 -0.82 -11.94
CA LYS A 173 -14.86 -1.69 -10.77
C LYS A 173 -13.53 -2.29 -10.31
N ASN A 174 -13.25 -2.27 -9.02
CA ASN A 174 -12.09 -2.96 -8.46
C ASN A 174 -12.32 -4.48 -8.42
N ALA A 175 -11.24 -5.26 -8.32
CA ALA A 175 -11.35 -6.67 -7.91
C ALA A 175 -11.87 -6.75 -6.45
N PRO A 176 -12.44 -7.87 -5.99
CA PRO A 176 -12.74 -8.06 -4.57
C PRO A 176 -11.47 -7.86 -3.73
N GLY A 177 -11.60 -7.08 -2.65
CA GLY A 177 -10.50 -6.65 -1.78
C GLY A 177 -10.08 -7.70 -0.75
N SER A 178 -9.67 -7.25 0.45
CA SER A 178 -9.28 -8.13 1.56
C SER A 178 -10.33 -9.21 1.78
N ARG A 179 -9.86 -10.46 1.87
CA ARG A 179 -10.72 -11.61 2.17
C ARG A 179 -10.75 -11.81 3.67
N ALA A 180 -11.89 -12.28 4.17
CA ALA A 180 -11.96 -12.96 5.45
C ALA A 180 -10.87 -14.03 5.51
N VAL A 181 -10.25 -14.21 6.67
CA VAL A 181 -9.31 -15.33 6.84
C VAL A 181 -10.08 -16.64 6.65
N ASP A 182 -9.48 -17.61 5.97
CA ASP A 182 -10.05 -18.95 5.86
C ASP A 182 -9.74 -19.74 7.14
N GLU A 183 -10.70 -20.48 7.67
CA GLU A 183 -10.48 -21.33 8.85
C GLU A 183 -9.41 -22.38 8.58
N ASP A 184 -9.30 -22.87 7.33
CA ASP A 184 -8.27 -23.84 6.92
C ASP A 184 -6.84 -23.25 6.96
N GLU A 185 -6.71 -21.93 6.91
CA GLU A 185 -5.43 -21.21 7.03
C GLU A 185 -5.00 -20.98 8.49
N ILE A 186 -5.84 -21.35 9.46
CA ILE A 186 -5.59 -21.23 10.89
C ILE A 186 -5.12 -22.59 11.44
N PRO A 187 -3.91 -22.69 12.01
CA PRO A 187 -3.44 -23.93 12.61
C PRO A 187 -4.15 -24.20 13.92
N SER A 188 -4.44 -25.46 14.22
CA SER A 188 -4.85 -25.91 15.56
C SER A 188 -3.70 -25.79 16.56
N LEU A 189 -4.00 -25.84 17.86
CA LEU A 189 -2.98 -25.78 18.91
C LEU A 189 -1.95 -26.92 18.79
N ASP A 190 -2.36 -28.12 18.39
CA ASP A 190 -1.46 -29.25 18.21
C ASP A 190 -0.57 -29.08 16.96
N GLU A 191 -1.10 -28.50 15.88
CA GLU A 191 -0.28 -28.11 14.72
C GLU A 191 0.73 -27.00 15.09
N VAL A 192 0.35 -26.04 15.94
CA VAL A 192 1.29 -25.02 16.48
C VAL A 192 2.41 -25.69 17.29
N ARG A 193 2.08 -26.67 18.13
CA ARG A 193 3.08 -27.44 18.90
C ARG A 193 4.00 -28.25 18.00
N LEU A 194 3.47 -28.92 16.98
CA LEU A 194 4.26 -29.64 15.97
C LEU A 194 5.21 -28.70 15.23
N LEU A 195 4.73 -27.52 14.81
CA LEU A 195 5.58 -26.49 14.20
C LEU A 195 6.72 -26.07 15.13
N HIS A 196 6.44 -25.85 16.41
CA HIS A 196 7.47 -25.52 17.39
C HIS A 196 8.53 -26.65 17.52
N GLN A 197 8.10 -27.91 17.56
CA GLN A 197 9.01 -29.06 17.69
C GLN A 197 9.97 -29.18 16.51
N HIS A 198 9.46 -29.01 15.28
CA HIS A 198 10.22 -29.13 14.04
C HIS A 198 10.90 -27.84 13.58
N MET A 199 10.61 -26.71 14.22
CA MET A 199 11.30 -25.45 13.95
C MET A 199 12.78 -25.57 14.29
N SER A 200 13.63 -24.96 13.46
CA SER A 200 15.07 -24.90 13.73
C SER A 200 15.33 -24.33 15.13
N PRO A 201 16.24 -24.91 15.94
CA PRO A 201 16.40 -24.58 17.36
C PRO A 201 16.47 -23.07 17.66
N GLN A 202 17.23 -22.32 16.85
CA GLN A 202 17.38 -20.86 16.99
C GLN A 202 16.07 -20.08 16.81
N TYR A 203 15.08 -20.62 16.08
CA TYR A 203 13.83 -19.93 15.77
C TYR A 203 12.62 -20.51 16.53
N LYS A 204 12.79 -21.52 17.38
CA LYS A 204 11.68 -22.17 18.10
C LYS A 204 10.78 -21.20 18.87
N LEU A 205 11.40 -20.23 19.55
CA LEU A 205 10.68 -19.22 20.33
C LEU A 205 9.76 -18.34 19.46
N THR A 206 10.10 -18.12 18.19
CA THR A 206 9.27 -17.30 17.29
C THR A 206 7.87 -17.87 17.07
N VAL A 207 7.69 -19.19 17.22
CA VAL A 207 6.38 -19.83 17.10
C VAL A 207 5.47 -19.36 18.24
N TRP A 208 5.97 -19.39 19.48
CA TRP A 208 5.22 -18.91 20.65
C TRP A 208 4.99 -17.40 20.63
N LEU A 209 5.97 -16.61 20.21
CA LEU A 209 5.81 -15.15 20.10
C LEU A 209 4.72 -14.78 19.07
N GLN A 210 4.60 -15.51 17.96
CA GLN A 210 3.57 -15.23 16.96
C GLN A 210 2.20 -15.81 17.34
N ALA A 211 2.17 -17.05 17.84
CA ALA A 211 0.94 -17.77 18.16
C ALA A 211 0.31 -17.33 19.49
N GLY A 212 1.13 -16.98 20.49
CA GLY A 212 0.67 -16.64 21.83
C GLY A 212 0.65 -15.14 22.13
N VAL A 213 1.40 -14.32 21.39
CA VAL A 213 1.47 -12.85 21.58
C VAL A 213 1.03 -12.11 20.30
N GLY A 214 0.64 -12.84 19.26
CA GLY A 214 0.16 -12.25 18.01
C GLY A 214 1.21 -11.39 17.31
N MET A 215 2.51 -11.60 17.53
CA MET A 215 3.54 -10.79 16.86
C MET A 215 3.52 -11.00 15.34
N ARG A 216 3.87 -9.96 14.57
CA ARG A 216 4.24 -10.16 13.14
C ARG A 216 5.62 -10.82 13.08
N VAL A 217 5.92 -11.52 11.98
CA VAL A 217 7.26 -12.11 11.74
C VAL A 217 8.38 -11.11 12.02
N SER A 218 8.27 -9.90 11.46
CA SER A 218 9.31 -8.88 11.63
C SER A 218 9.45 -8.39 13.08
N GLU A 219 8.37 -8.41 13.85
CA GLU A 219 8.36 -8.05 15.27
C GLU A 219 8.95 -9.20 16.11
N ALA A 220 8.57 -10.45 15.82
CA ALA A 220 9.10 -11.63 16.48
C ALA A 220 10.62 -11.77 16.27
N LEU A 221 11.11 -11.55 15.05
CA LEU A 221 12.55 -11.56 14.77
C LEU A 221 13.31 -10.41 15.45
N ALA A 222 12.64 -9.29 15.73
CA ALA A 222 13.20 -8.15 16.46
C ALA A 222 13.07 -8.26 17.98
N PHE A 223 12.50 -9.36 18.49
CA PHE A 223 12.32 -9.57 19.92
C PHE A 223 13.67 -9.58 20.64
N HIS A 224 13.73 -8.84 21.74
CA HIS A 224 14.94 -8.61 22.52
C HIS A 224 14.59 -8.62 24.02
N VAL A 225 15.58 -8.83 24.89
CA VAL A 225 15.37 -9.00 26.35
C VAL A 225 14.55 -7.85 26.95
N GLY A 226 14.87 -6.62 26.56
CA GLY A 226 14.15 -5.41 26.99
C GLY A 226 12.68 -5.28 26.56
N CYS A 227 12.12 -6.25 25.82
CA CYS A 227 10.67 -6.32 25.51
C CYS A 227 9.84 -6.85 26.69
N LEU A 228 10.40 -7.72 27.54
CA LEU A 228 9.69 -8.35 28.64
C LEU A 228 9.30 -7.37 29.74
N ARG A 229 8.07 -7.49 30.25
CA ARG A 229 7.57 -6.88 31.49
C ARG A 229 6.90 -7.98 32.30
N ASN A 230 6.46 -7.68 33.53
CA ASN A 230 5.96 -8.68 34.47
C ASN A 230 4.82 -9.54 33.89
N ASP A 231 3.81 -8.93 33.30
CA ASP A 231 2.57 -9.55 32.82
C ASP A 231 2.27 -9.25 31.34
N MET A 232 3.19 -8.57 30.66
CA MET A 232 3.01 -8.14 29.27
C MET A 232 4.33 -8.08 28.51
N ILE A 233 4.23 -8.08 27.18
CA ILE A 233 5.35 -7.83 26.29
C ILE A 233 5.16 -6.49 25.60
N ARG A 234 6.18 -5.62 25.73
CA ARG A 234 6.24 -4.33 25.05
C ARG A 234 6.99 -4.44 23.74
N ILE A 235 6.25 -4.29 22.64
CA ILE A 235 6.80 -4.35 21.29
C ILE A 235 7.06 -2.93 20.78
N ARG A 236 8.33 -2.65 20.45
CA ARG A 236 8.78 -1.33 19.94
C ARG A 236 9.39 -1.40 18.55
N TRP A 237 10.04 -2.51 18.25
CA TRP A 237 10.87 -2.67 17.06
C TRP A 237 10.38 -3.80 16.19
N GLN A 238 10.68 -3.70 14.91
CA GLN A 238 10.57 -4.77 13.94
C GLN A 238 11.80 -4.74 13.03
N ILE A 239 12.15 -5.85 12.40
CA ILE A 239 13.15 -5.83 11.33
C ILE A 239 12.57 -5.16 10.09
N SER A 240 13.40 -4.45 9.34
CA SER A 240 13.03 -3.91 8.04
C SER A 240 12.57 -5.03 7.08
N ALA A 241 11.54 -4.76 6.28
CA ALA A 241 10.96 -5.76 5.37
C ALA A 241 11.96 -6.28 4.33
N LYS A 242 12.98 -5.47 4.00
CA LYS A 242 14.12 -5.83 3.15
C LYS A 242 15.41 -5.30 3.77
N ALA A 243 16.52 -5.85 3.31
CA ALA A 243 17.83 -5.26 3.54
C ALA A 243 17.87 -3.80 3.05
N HIS A 244 18.53 -2.94 3.81
CA HIS A 244 18.72 -1.54 3.44
C HIS A 244 19.57 -1.45 2.17
N ARG A 245 19.25 -0.48 1.30
CA ARG A 245 19.81 -0.43 -0.07
C ARG A 245 21.32 -0.23 -0.07
N ASP A 246 21.82 0.59 0.85
CA ASP A 246 23.22 1.02 0.85
C ASP A 246 24.21 -0.01 1.43
N ASP A 247 23.77 -0.83 2.39
CA ASP A 247 24.64 -1.79 3.08
C ASP A 247 24.20 -3.25 2.92
N CYS A 248 23.05 -3.49 2.29
CA CYS A 248 22.41 -4.80 2.16
C CYS A 248 22.15 -5.49 3.51
N ARG A 249 21.92 -4.73 4.58
CA ARG A 249 21.66 -5.26 5.94
C ARG A 249 20.25 -4.92 6.41
N THR A 250 19.60 -5.85 7.10
CA THR A 250 18.37 -5.55 7.82
C THR A 250 18.69 -4.74 9.06
N ARG A 251 17.83 -3.76 9.38
CA ARG A 251 17.94 -2.95 10.58
C ARG A 251 16.67 -3.05 11.41
N LEU A 252 16.80 -2.74 12.69
CA LEU A 252 15.64 -2.51 13.55
C LEU A 252 15.03 -1.16 13.19
N VAL A 253 13.74 -1.17 12.94
CA VAL A 253 12.94 0.01 12.60
C VAL A 253 11.70 0.06 13.49
N PRO A 254 11.10 1.25 13.68
CA PRO A 254 9.83 1.36 14.39
C PRO A 254 8.73 0.49 13.78
N LEU A 255 7.72 0.18 14.58
CA LEU A 255 6.55 -0.58 14.15
C LEU A 255 5.83 0.08 12.98
N LYS A 256 5.19 -0.75 12.14
CA LYS A 256 4.44 -0.26 10.98
C LYS A 256 3.32 0.68 11.45
N HIS A 257 3.21 1.84 10.81
CA HIS A 257 2.23 2.90 11.12
C HIS A 257 2.43 3.60 12.47
N ARG A 258 3.62 3.45 13.08
CA ARG A 258 3.96 4.08 14.35
C ARG A 258 5.23 4.89 14.23
N GLU A 259 5.31 5.96 15.00
CA GLU A 259 6.52 6.76 15.10
C GLU A 259 7.53 6.16 16.07
N GLU A 260 8.76 6.66 16.01
CA GLU A 260 9.79 6.20 16.90
C GLU A 260 9.45 6.54 18.36
N GLY A 261 9.61 5.56 19.25
CA GLY A 261 9.26 5.69 20.67
C GLY A 261 7.85 5.18 21.00
N GLU A 262 6.96 5.12 20.02
CA GLU A 262 5.66 4.47 20.18
C GLU A 262 5.81 2.95 20.32
N TYR A 263 4.85 2.35 21.02
CA TYR A 263 4.86 0.93 21.33
C TYR A 263 3.45 0.37 21.39
N ARG A 264 3.37 -0.96 21.40
CA ARG A 264 2.15 -1.69 21.75
C ARG A 264 2.49 -2.74 22.80
N ASP A 265 1.64 -2.81 23.81
CA ASP A 265 1.73 -3.82 24.85
C ASP A 265 0.72 -4.93 24.53
N VAL A 266 1.12 -6.17 24.79
CA VAL A 266 0.31 -7.36 24.61
C VAL A 266 0.41 -8.20 25.88
N PRO A 267 -0.72 -8.66 26.45
CA PRO A 267 -0.66 -9.58 27.59
C PRO A 267 0.07 -10.86 27.20
N VAL A 268 0.86 -11.42 28.11
CA VAL A 268 1.62 -12.64 27.87
C VAL A 268 1.22 -13.72 28.89
N ALA A 269 1.00 -14.93 28.41
CA ALA A 269 0.71 -16.07 29.28
C ALA A 269 1.99 -16.49 30.04
N PRO A 270 1.89 -16.90 31.32
CA PRO A 270 3.05 -17.34 32.11
C PRO A 270 3.89 -18.45 31.44
N PHE A 271 3.23 -19.38 30.74
CA PHE A 271 3.90 -20.42 29.96
C PHE A 271 4.87 -19.84 28.92
N ILE A 272 4.49 -18.75 28.23
CA ILE A 272 5.35 -18.12 27.23
C ILE A 272 6.57 -17.47 27.90
N CYS A 273 6.42 -16.90 29.11
CA CYS A 273 7.57 -16.41 29.88
C CYS A 273 8.55 -17.54 30.20
N THR A 274 8.05 -18.72 30.61
CA THR A 274 8.89 -19.91 30.83
C THR A 274 9.62 -20.35 29.55
N GLU A 275 8.95 -20.33 28.40
CA GLU A 275 9.57 -20.64 27.11
C GLU A 275 10.64 -19.61 26.70
N ILE A 276 10.46 -18.34 27.04
CA ILE A 276 11.45 -17.28 26.81
C ILE A 276 12.68 -17.51 27.68
N ASP A 277 12.50 -17.77 28.99
CA ASP A 277 13.59 -18.07 29.91
C ASP A 277 14.36 -19.34 29.48
N GLY A 278 13.65 -20.37 29.04
CA GLY A 278 14.23 -21.60 28.51
C GLY A 278 15.04 -21.35 27.23
N HIS A 279 14.52 -20.51 26.33
CA HIS A 279 15.23 -20.12 25.12
C HIS A 279 16.49 -19.31 25.44
N GLU A 280 16.43 -18.35 26.37
CA GLU A 280 17.57 -17.53 26.78
C GLU A 280 18.74 -18.36 27.33
N LYS A 281 18.43 -19.39 28.14
CA LYS A 281 19.44 -20.33 28.66
C LYS A 281 20.17 -21.10 27.57
N LEU A 282 19.48 -21.47 26.49
CA LEU A 282 20.05 -22.21 25.35
C LEU A 282 20.69 -21.29 24.30
N TRP A 283 20.13 -20.09 24.14
CA TRP A 283 20.46 -19.12 23.10
C TRP A 283 20.73 -17.76 23.73
N ALA A 284 21.93 -17.60 24.27
CA ALA A 284 22.37 -16.33 24.85
C ALA A 284 22.13 -15.16 23.87
N PRO A 285 21.52 -14.05 24.32
CA PRO A 285 21.28 -12.86 23.50
C PRO A 285 22.57 -12.28 22.92
N ILE A 286 22.46 -11.65 21.75
CA ILE A 286 23.57 -11.00 21.06
C ILE A 286 23.31 -9.50 20.99
N PRO A 287 24.27 -8.66 21.39
CA PRO A 287 24.12 -7.22 21.26
C PRO A 287 24.16 -6.80 19.79
N ILE A 288 23.13 -6.06 19.36
CA ILE A 288 23.07 -5.43 18.05
C ILE A 288 22.93 -3.93 18.23
N THR A 289 23.86 -3.20 17.61
CA THR A 289 23.82 -1.74 17.55
C THR A 289 23.20 -1.29 16.23
N PHE A 290 22.24 -0.39 16.32
CA PHE A 290 21.59 0.22 15.17
C PHE A 290 21.42 1.72 15.40
N ARG A 291 21.24 2.48 14.32
CA ARG A 291 20.88 3.89 14.39
C ARG A 291 19.38 4.02 14.23
N ASP A 292 18.78 4.83 15.09
CA ASP A 292 17.38 5.18 15.00
C ASP A 292 17.12 6.25 13.92
N LYS A 293 15.87 6.71 13.74
CA LYS A 293 15.55 7.71 12.70
C LYS A 293 16.26 9.04 12.95
N ALA A 294 16.56 9.36 14.21
CA ALA A 294 17.31 10.55 14.61
C ALA A 294 18.84 10.37 14.48
N GLY A 295 19.31 9.21 14.02
CA GLY A 295 20.73 8.89 13.86
C GLY A 295 21.43 8.51 15.16
N LYS A 296 20.71 8.44 16.29
CA LYS A 296 21.26 8.07 17.59
C LYS A 296 21.52 6.57 17.64
N ALA A 297 22.69 6.21 18.13
CA ALA A 297 23.05 4.82 18.32
C ALA A 297 22.24 4.21 19.48
N ARG A 298 21.60 3.08 19.21
CA ARG A 298 20.91 2.25 20.20
C ARG A 298 21.49 0.84 20.14
N GLN A 299 21.57 0.20 21.30
CA GLN A 299 21.97 -1.19 21.43
C GLN A 299 20.84 -1.97 22.09
N VAL A 300 20.53 -3.14 21.54
CA VAL A 300 19.58 -4.08 22.12
C VAL A 300 20.12 -5.50 21.99
N ASP A 301 19.77 -6.34 22.96
CA ASP A 301 20.23 -7.73 23.01
C ASP A 301 19.15 -8.67 22.43
N VAL A 302 19.40 -9.15 21.22
CA VAL A 302 18.44 -9.91 20.41
C VAL A 302 18.74 -11.41 20.44
N PHE A 303 17.70 -12.23 20.27
CA PHE A 303 17.85 -13.70 20.27
C PHE A 303 18.20 -14.28 18.90
N PHE A 304 17.73 -13.66 17.81
CA PHE A 304 17.65 -14.29 16.49
C PHE A 304 18.73 -13.84 15.49
N ALA A 305 19.69 -13.02 15.91
CA ALA A 305 20.82 -12.63 15.07
C ALA A 305 21.73 -13.84 14.77
N PRO A 306 22.32 -13.94 13.55
CA PRO A 306 23.30 -14.96 13.23
C PRO A 306 24.50 -14.91 14.18
N ARG A 307 24.97 -16.08 14.64
CA ARG A 307 26.09 -16.19 15.59
C ARG A 307 27.47 -16.15 14.92
N GLU A 308 27.53 -16.36 13.60
CA GLU A 308 28.79 -16.36 12.86
C GLU A 308 29.43 -14.97 12.82
N ARG A 309 30.73 -14.92 13.13
CA ARG A 309 31.53 -13.70 13.20
C ARG A 309 31.51 -12.98 11.84
N GLY A 310 31.08 -11.71 11.82
CA GLY A 310 31.00 -10.88 10.60
C GLY A 310 29.60 -10.75 9.99
N LYS A 311 28.62 -11.53 10.43
CA LYS A 311 27.20 -11.46 9.99
C LYS A 311 26.29 -10.76 11.00
N GLY A 312 26.77 -9.66 11.61
CA GLY A 312 26.08 -8.86 12.64
C GLY A 312 24.82 -8.12 12.14
N THR A 313 23.97 -8.82 11.40
CA THR A 313 22.79 -8.34 10.72
C THR A 313 21.65 -9.26 11.10
N MET A 314 20.50 -8.69 11.45
CA MET A 314 19.32 -9.50 11.72
C MET A 314 18.98 -10.43 10.53
N PRO A 315 18.32 -11.57 10.77
CA PRO A 315 17.83 -12.41 9.68
C PRO A 315 16.74 -11.67 8.91
N THR A 316 16.63 -11.94 7.61
CA THR A 316 15.50 -11.45 6.81
C THR A 316 14.24 -12.27 7.09
N ALA A 317 13.07 -11.68 6.85
CA ALA A 317 11.80 -12.42 6.88
C ALA A 317 11.80 -13.60 5.86
N ASN A 318 12.54 -13.50 4.76
CA ASN A 318 12.68 -14.58 3.77
C ASN A 318 13.50 -15.75 4.32
N THR A 319 14.61 -15.45 5.00
CA THR A 319 15.43 -16.45 5.70
C THR A 319 14.57 -17.20 6.71
N TYR A 320 13.84 -16.47 7.55
CA TYR A 320 12.91 -17.07 8.50
C TYR A 320 11.83 -17.93 7.82
N SER A 321 11.21 -17.40 6.74
CA SER A 321 10.18 -18.12 5.99
C SER A 321 10.70 -19.44 5.41
N TYR A 322 11.98 -19.52 5.03
CA TYR A 322 12.59 -20.77 4.60
C TYR A 322 12.63 -21.81 5.72
N HIS A 323 13.04 -21.43 6.93
CA HIS A 323 13.03 -22.33 8.09
C HIS A 323 11.61 -22.74 8.49
N PHE A 324 10.65 -21.80 8.42
CA PHE A 324 9.24 -22.09 8.69
C PHE A 324 8.67 -23.12 7.71
N ARG A 325 8.91 -22.95 6.40
CA ARG A 325 8.47 -23.92 5.38
C ARG A 325 9.08 -25.31 5.61
N LYS A 326 10.37 -25.37 5.95
CA LYS A 326 11.03 -26.64 6.31
C LYS A 326 10.38 -27.31 7.52
N ALA A 327 10.04 -26.52 8.55
CA ALA A 327 9.35 -27.04 9.73
C ALA A 327 7.96 -27.59 9.40
N CYS A 328 7.19 -26.90 8.55
CA CYS A 328 5.89 -27.39 8.08
C CYS A 328 6.02 -28.75 7.38
N VAL A 329 6.94 -28.86 6.42
CA VAL A 329 7.17 -30.11 5.68
C VAL A 329 7.64 -31.23 6.61
N ALA A 330 8.57 -30.94 7.52
CA ALA A 330 9.07 -31.93 8.48
C ALA A 330 8.00 -32.39 9.49
N ALA A 331 7.03 -31.54 9.80
CA ALA A 331 5.89 -31.85 10.66
C ALA A 331 4.72 -32.52 9.92
N GLY A 332 4.83 -32.75 8.61
CA GLY A 332 3.74 -33.28 7.78
C GLY A 332 2.60 -32.28 7.53
N LEU A 333 2.80 -31.00 7.82
CA LEU A 333 1.81 -29.92 7.64
C LEU A 333 1.91 -29.35 6.23
N VAL A 334 1.48 -30.16 5.27
CA VAL A 334 1.51 -29.84 3.84
C VAL A 334 0.12 -29.93 3.22
N ASP A 335 -0.10 -29.20 2.13
CA ASP A 335 -1.28 -29.33 1.29
C ASP A 335 -1.21 -30.58 0.39
N VAL A 336 -2.23 -30.77 -0.44
CA VAL A 336 -2.33 -31.91 -1.38
C VAL A 336 -1.19 -31.95 -2.42
N GLU A 337 -0.52 -30.82 -2.66
CA GLU A 337 0.62 -30.71 -3.59
C GLU A 337 1.98 -30.86 -2.87
N GLY A 338 1.96 -31.14 -1.55
CA GLY A 338 3.17 -31.24 -0.73
C GLY A 338 3.80 -29.90 -0.38
N LYS A 339 3.10 -28.77 -0.63
CA LYS A 339 3.57 -27.45 -0.24
C LYS A 339 3.20 -27.17 1.22
N PRO A 340 3.93 -26.31 1.94
CA PRO A 340 3.61 -25.94 3.31
C PRO A 340 2.16 -25.45 3.44
N LYS A 341 1.37 -26.11 4.29
CA LYS A 341 -0.04 -25.76 4.55
C LYS A 341 -0.17 -24.35 5.13
N TYR A 342 0.78 -23.99 6.00
CA TYR A 342 0.78 -22.72 6.71
C TYR A 342 1.93 -21.82 6.31
N HIS A 343 1.72 -20.52 6.49
CA HIS A 343 2.77 -19.50 6.44
C HIS A 343 2.92 -18.84 7.81
N PRO A 344 4.02 -18.11 8.07
CA PRO A 344 4.23 -17.49 9.38
C PRO A 344 3.08 -16.64 9.92
N HIS A 345 2.35 -15.94 9.03
CA HIS A 345 1.23 -15.09 9.45
C HIS A 345 0.03 -15.91 9.96
N SER A 346 -0.03 -17.22 9.65
CA SER A 346 -1.06 -18.15 10.14
C SER A 346 -1.01 -18.29 11.65
N LEU A 347 0.17 -18.24 12.27
CA LEU A 347 0.30 -18.23 13.73
C LEU A 347 -0.34 -16.99 14.36
N ARG A 348 -0.25 -15.85 13.68
CA ARG A 348 -0.92 -14.62 14.13
C ARG A 348 -2.43 -14.69 13.93
N HIS A 349 -2.90 -15.36 12.87
CA HIS A 349 -4.31 -15.67 12.71
C HIS A 349 -4.81 -16.59 13.84
N PHE A 350 -4.02 -17.59 14.25
CA PHE A 350 -4.32 -18.43 15.40
C PHE A 350 -4.48 -17.62 16.70
N PHE A 351 -3.57 -16.70 17.01
CA PHE A 351 -3.71 -15.82 18.18
C PHE A 351 -5.03 -15.05 18.16
N ALA A 352 -5.31 -14.37 17.05
CA ALA A 352 -6.49 -13.53 16.92
C ALA A 352 -7.78 -14.35 17.04
N SER A 353 -7.83 -15.48 16.33
CA SER A 353 -9.01 -16.34 16.26
C SER A 353 -9.29 -17.01 17.58
N THR A 354 -8.25 -17.50 18.27
CA THR A 354 -8.38 -18.09 19.61
C THR A 354 -8.90 -17.07 20.63
N ALA A 355 -8.35 -15.85 20.62
CA ALA A 355 -8.79 -14.78 21.51
C ALA A 355 -10.25 -14.38 21.27
N LEU A 356 -10.65 -14.22 20.00
CA LEU A 356 -12.02 -13.84 19.63
C LEU A 356 -13.02 -14.96 19.91
N ALA A 357 -12.67 -16.20 19.62
CA ALA A 357 -13.50 -17.37 19.93
C ALA A 357 -13.71 -17.53 21.45
N ALA A 358 -12.72 -17.16 22.26
CA ALA A 358 -12.84 -17.11 23.72
C ALA A 358 -13.66 -15.89 24.24
N GLY A 359 -14.18 -15.05 23.34
CA GLY A 359 -15.04 -13.92 23.71
C GLY A 359 -14.30 -12.63 24.08
N ILE A 360 -12.98 -12.55 23.83
CA ILE A 360 -12.24 -11.30 24.06
C ILE A 360 -12.77 -10.22 23.10
N PRO A 361 -13.05 -8.99 23.58
CA PRO A 361 -13.56 -7.92 22.72
C PRO A 361 -12.66 -7.62 21.52
N ILE A 362 -13.25 -7.52 20.32
CA ILE A 362 -12.50 -7.34 19.07
C ILE A 362 -11.62 -6.08 19.04
N HIS A 363 -12.01 -5.03 19.76
CA HIS A 363 -11.22 -3.81 19.85
C HIS A 363 -9.93 -4.01 20.68
N GLU A 364 -9.95 -4.88 21.69
CA GLU A 364 -8.76 -5.25 22.47
C GLU A 364 -7.81 -6.11 21.62
N VAL A 365 -8.34 -7.15 20.98
CA VAL A 365 -7.55 -7.98 20.04
C VAL A 365 -6.95 -7.10 18.93
N SER A 366 -7.72 -6.17 18.36
CA SER A 366 -7.24 -5.20 17.38
C SER A 366 -6.08 -4.33 17.90
N ARG A 367 -6.16 -3.87 19.16
CA ARG A 367 -5.11 -3.10 19.83
C ARG A 367 -3.86 -3.94 20.05
N TRP A 368 -4.01 -5.18 20.55
CA TRP A 368 -2.92 -6.14 20.74
C TRP A 368 -2.39 -6.74 19.45
N LEU A 369 -3.07 -6.60 18.32
CA LEU A 369 -2.52 -6.89 17.01
C LEU A 369 -1.77 -5.67 16.45
N GLY A 370 -2.04 -4.47 16.97
CA GLY A 370 -1.48 -3.23 16.45
C GLY A 370 -2.01 -2.92 15.06
N HIS A 371 -3.32 -3.05 14.87
CA HIS A 371 -4.00 -2.56 13.66
C HIS A 371 -4.27 -1.06 13.78
N LYS A 372 -4.03 -0.31 12.70
CA LYS A 372 -4.29 1.14 12.66
C LYS A 372 -5.79 1.45 12.68
N SER A 373 -6.59 0.57 12.09
CA SER A 373 -8.05 0.65 12.06
C SER A 373 -8.63 -0.66 12.59
N ILE A 374 -9.67 -0.55 13.43
CA ILE A 374 -10.44 -1.71 13.89
C ILE A 374 -11.11 -2.45 12.72
N THR A 375 -11.42 -1.74 11.63
CA THR A 375 -12.05 -2.34 10.43
C THR A 375 -11.20 -3.47 9.87
N THR A 376 -9.86 -3.38 9.93
CA THR A 376 -8.99 -4.49 9.50
C THR A 376 -9.23 -5.76 10.31
N THR A 377 -9.48 -5.65 11.62
CA THR A 377 -9.78 -6.82 12.46
C THR A 377 -11.17 -7.36 12.17
N VAL A 378 -12.15 -6.48 11.98
CA VAL A 378 -13.54 -6.84 11.63
C VAL A 378 -13.60 -7.53 10.26
N ASP A 379 -12.96 -6.95 9.24
CA ASP A 379 -12.97 -7.48 7.87
C ASP A 379 -12.28 -8.85 7.77
N ILE A 380 -11.25 -9.08 8.59
CA ILE A 380 -10.47 -10.34 8.56
C ILE A 380 -11.11 -11.40 9.46
N TYR A 381 -11.46 -11.08 10.71
CA TYR A 381 -11.84 -12.05 11.75
C TYR A 381 -13.28 -11.90 12.25
N GLY A 382 -14.04 -10.91 11.78
CA GLY A 382 -15.37 -10.62 12.31
C GLY A 382 -16.33 -11.81 12.24
N HIS A 383 -16.16 -12.69 11.26
CA HIS A 383 -16.93 -13.92 11.08
C HIS A 383 -16.61 -15.01 12.13
N LEU A 384 -15.47 -14.93 12.82
CA LEU A 384 -15.06 -15.88 13.87
C LEU A 384 -15.55 -15.47 15.25
N VAL A 385 -16.16 -14.28 15.38
CA VAL A 385 -16.68 -13.81 16.67
C VAL A 385 -17.96 -14.58 16.98
N PRO A 386 -18.02 -15.33 18.09
CA PRO A 386 -19.23 -16.06 18.45
C PRO A 386 -20.40 -15.10 18.62
N GLU A 387 -21.55 -15.43 18.03
CA GLU A 387 -22.76 -14.65 18.22
C GLU A 387 -23.09 -14.53 19.72
N ALA A 388 -23.49 -13.33 20.15
CA ALA A 388 -23.71 -13.03 21.55
C ALA A 388 -25.20 -12.92 21.90
N TRP A 389 -26.12 -13.40 21.05
CA TRP A 389 -27.55 -13.23 21.24
C TRP A 389 -28.04 -13.76 22.59
N ASP A 390 -27.68 -15.00 22.95
CA ASP A 390 -28.09 -15.60 24.21
C ASP A 390 -27.42 -14.96 25.43
N ARG A 391 -26.14 -14.60 25.31
CA ARG A 391 -25.45 -13.84 26.36
C ARG A 391 -26.11 -12.48 26.60
N CYS A 392 -26.50 -11.77 25.54
CA CYS A 392 -27.20 -10.49 25.64
C CYS A 392 -28.57 -10.66 26.29
N ARG A 393 -29.35 -11.66 25.84
CA ARG A 393 -30.65 -12.00 26.45
C ARG A 393 -30.50 -12.28 27.96
N ALA A 394 -29.53 -13.12 28.34
CA ALA A 394 -29.27 -13.45 29.74
C ALA A 394 -28.87 -12.22 30.58
N ILE A 395 -27.95 -11.39 30.07
CA ILE A 395 -27.52 -10.16 30.76
C ILE A 395 -28.69 -9.20 30.96
N MET A 396 -29.53 -9.00 29.93
CA MET A 396 -30.69 -8.12 30.03
C MET A 396 -31.75 -8.68 30.99
N GLN A 397 -31.99 -10.00 30.97
CA GLN A 397 -32.86 -10.66 31.94
C GLN A 397 -32.38 -10.36 33.37
N THR A 398 -31.11 -10.63 33.69
CA THR A 398 -30.55 -10.35 35.02
C THR A 398 -30.61 -8.87 35.38
N ALA A 399 -30.41 -7.96 34.41
CA ALA A 399 -30.39 -6.52 34.67
C ALA A 399 -31.78 -5.92 34.94
N PHE A 400 -32.84 -6.50 34.36
CA PHE A 400 -34.21 -6.01 34.48
C PHE A 400 -35.10 -6.85 35.38
N GLU A 401 -34.70 -8.07 35.75
CA GLU A 401 -35.41 -8.84 36.77
C GLU A 401 -35.33 -8.10 38.12
N PRO A 402 -36.47 -7.81 38.76
CA PRO A 402 -36.46 -7.29 40.12
C PRO A 402 -35.74 -8.29 41.02
N ALA A 403 -34.77 -7.83 41.82
CA ALA A 403 -34.20 -8.67 42.87
C ALA A 403 -35.34 -9.17 43.76
N ALA A 404 -35.49 -10.50 43.82
CA ALA A 404 -36.55 -11.17 44.58
C ALA A 404 -36.38 -10.98 46.10
#